data_AF-A0A2H0YQF2-F1
#
_entry.id   AF-A0A2H0YQF2-F1
#
_cell.length_a   1.000
_cell.length_b   1.000
_cell.length_c   1.000
_cell.angle_alpha   90.00
_cell.angle_beta   90.00
_cell.angle_gamma   90.00
#
_symmetry.space_group_name_H-M   'P 1'
#
loop_
_entity.id
_entity.type
_entity.pdbx_description
1 polymer ?
#
loop_
_entity_poly.entity_id
_entity_poly.type
_entity_poly.pdbx_seq_one_letter_code
_entity_poly.pdbx_strand_id
1 'polypeptide(L)'
;MRLFNFQKKNLRPGQTLLEAVIAIGVIMSGVVGSLVLVNTTIKLGRANQDRLIAQNLAREGIELVYDLRNSATLVHTENPTVAWDSYLYKSILKSGVVNPTYDIGSLDEITGACTADGPDDSLDDCDIKVLIKALYENGPWPDTCGTEPPYLGCDFDTSGSVNALDVTFMINYFYKQSYIYAFGGYPVIATSVPGASYPSAKMDFNFTAINGSSPPSVIIDDVWTDPRSRVYLYNNTYTQNVIPTGTSNLTSTKFYRVINLQSVCRGTHDGTETAVVVPLDSVYNCYDYAISQSWSVSEAATIKKVGILTTSEVRWPTALSSTKVAYQEYIYDWINF
;
A
#
# COMPACT_ATOMS: atom_id res chain seq x y z
N MET A 1 -24.04 -51.49 42.86
CA MET A 1 -24.34 -50.12 43.34
C MET A 1 -24.13 -50.10 44.85
N ARG A 2 -22.91 -49.75 45.32
CA ARG A 2 -22.60 -49.68 46.76
C ARG A 2 -22.99 -48.28 47.25
N LEU A 3 -24.01 -48.23 48.10
CA LEU A 3 -24.41 -47.03 48.84
C LEU A 3 -23.28 -46.68 49.82
N PHE A 4 -22.67 -45.51 49.63
CA PHE A 4 -21.70 -44.98 50.58
C PHE A 4 -22.42 -44.61 51.88
N ASN A 5 -22.16 -45.39 52.93
CA ASN A 5 -22.70 -45.17 54.27
C ASN A 5 -21.86 -44.07 54.96
N PHE A 6 -22.32 -42.82 54.90
CA PHE A 6 -21.66 -41.69 55.56
C PHE A 6 -21.87 -41.78 57.08
N GLN A 7 -20.86 -42.29 57.79
CA GLN A 7 -20.84 -42.21 59.25
C GLN A 7 -20.73 -40.75 59.69
N LYS A 8 -21.70 -40.30 60.51
CA LYS A 8 -21.80 -38.97 61.08
C LYS A 8 -20.70 -38.75 62.13
N LYS A 9 -19.52 -38.28 61.71
CA LYS A 9 -18.48 -37.83 62.64
C LYS A 9 -18.93 -36.52 63.30
N ASN A 10 -18.78 -36.41 64.63
CA ASN A 10 -19.04 -35.18 65.39
C ASN A 10 -18.01 -34.11 65.01
N LEU A 11 -18.31 -33.35 63.96
CA LEU A 11 -17.56 -32.17 63.56
C LEU A 11 -17.72 -31.10 64.65
N ARG A 12 -16.63 -30.44 65.02
CA ARG A 12 -16.67 -29.34 65.99
C ARG A 12 -17.50 -28.20 65.38
N PRO A 13 -18.46 -27.61 66.12
CA PRO A 13 -19.22 -26.46 65.64
C PRO A 13 -18.24 -25.33 65.28
N GLY A 14 -18.21 -24.95 64.00
CA GLY A 14 -17.26 -23.99 63.42
C GLY A 14 -16.40 -24.53 62.27
N GLN A 15 -16.14 -25.84 62.21
CA GLN A 15 -15.30 -26.44 61.16
C GLN A 15 -15.95 -26.38 59.76
N THR A 16 -17.26 -26.54 59.68
CA THR A 16 -18.02 -26.49 58.42
C THR A 16 -18.06 -25.10 57.79
N LEU A 17 -18.07 -24.04 58.60
CA LEU A 17 -18.03 -22.67 58.10
C LEU A 17 -16.65 -22.33 57.53
N LEU A 18 -15.57 -22.75 58.20
CA LEU A 18 -14.21 -22.57 57.70
C LEU A 18 -13.99 -23.33 56.39
N GLU A 19 -14.45 -24.58 56.30
CA GLU A 19 -14.35 -25.39 55.08
C GLU A 19 -15.10 -24.75 53.91
N ALA A 20 -16.30 -24.19 54.15
CA ALA A 20 -17.05 -23.46 53.13
C ALA A 20 -16.33 -22.18 52.64
N VAL A 21 -15.72 -21.40 53.55
CA VAL A 21 -14.96 -20.20 53.17
C VAL A 21 -13.73 -20.57 52.33
N ILE A 22 -13.01 -21.64 52.72
CA ILE A 22 -11.87 -22.15 51.94
C ILE A 22 -12.34 -22.62 50.56
N ALA A 23 -13.42 -23.40 50.49
CA ALA A 23 -13.97 -23.88 49.23
C ALA A 23 -14.38 -22.75 48.29
N ILE A 24 -15.05 -21.71 48.80
CA ILE A 24 -15.39 -20.50 48.03
C ILE A 24 -14.12 -19.80 47.56
N GLY A 25 -13.09 -19.68 48.41
CA GLY A 25 -11.81 -19.09 48.04
C GLY A 25 -11.13 -19.81 46.87
N VAL A 26 -11.10 -21.15 46.92
CA VAL A 26 -10.56 -21.98 45.84
C VAL A 26 -11.36 -21.77 44.54
N ILE A 27 -12.69 -21.81 44.60
CA ILE A 27 -13.55 -21.60 43.42
C ILE A 27 -13.33 -20.20 42.82
N MET A 28 -13.29 -19.16 43.67
CA MET A 28 -13.06 -17.80 43.22
C MET A 28 -11.70 -17.63 42.55
N SER A 29 -10.64 -18.26 43.08
CA SER A 29 -9.32 -18.21 42.45
C SER A 29 -9.32 -18.83 41.04
N GLY A 30 -10.07 -19.92 40.84
CA GLY A 30 -10.23 -20.55 39.53
C GLY A 30 -11.00 -19.68 38.52
N VAL A 31 -12.07 -19.01 38.96
CA VAL A 31 -12.87 -18.11 38.12
C VAL A 31 -12.08 -16.87 37.70
N VAL A 32 -11.31 -16.27 38.62
CA VAL A 32 -10.46 -15.13 38.29
C VAL A 32 -9.34 -15.54 37.33
N GLY A 33 -8.71 -16.69 37.57
CA GLY A 33 -7.65 -17.22 36.69
C GLY A 33 -8.12 -17.46 35.25
N SER A 34 -9.29 -18.06 35.07
CA SER A 34 -9.85 -18.31 33.73
C SER A 34 -10.24 -17.01 33.01
N LEU A 35 -10.79 -16.03 33.72
CA LEU A 35 -11.13 -14.73 33.15
C LEU A 35 -9.89 -13.95 32.69
N VAL A 36 -8.80 -13.99 33.47
CA VAL A 36 -7.53 -13.39 33.07
C VAL A 36 -7.00 -14.06 31.80
N LEU A 37 -7.04 -15.40 31.73
CA LEU A 37 -6.59 -16.14 30.56
C LEU A 37 -7.37 -15.75 29.30
N VAL A 38 -8.70 -15.71 29.35
CA VAL A 38 -9.55 -15.31 28.21
C VAL A 38 -9.18 -13.91 27.72
N ASN A 39 -9.03 -12.95 28.63
CA ASN A 39 -8.65 -11.59 28.27
C ASN A 39 -7.25 -11.52 27.64
N THR A 40 -6.30 -12.31 28.11
CA THR A 40 -4.96 -12.37 27.50
C THR A 40 -4.98 -13.00 26.11
N THR A 41 -5.76 -14.06 25.89
CA THR A 41 -5.90 -14.72 24.58
C THR A 41 -6.50 -13.78 23.55
N ILE A 42 -7.52 -12.98 23.92
CA ILE A 42 -8.14 -12.02 23.00
C ILE A 42 -7.17 -10.90 22.61
N LYS A 43 -6.39 -10.38 23.56
CA LYS A 43 -5.34 -9.38 23.26
C LYS A 43 -4.29 -9.94 22.31
N LEU A 44 -3.85 -11.19 22.52
CA LEU A 44 -2.89 -11.86 21.65
C LEU A 44 -3.46 -12.12 20.25
N GLY A 45 -4.74 -12.50 20.15
CA GLY A 45 -5.42 -12.69 18.87
C GLY A 45 -5.41 -11.44 17.99
N ARG A 46 -5.68 -10.26 18.58
CA ARG A 46 -5.62 -8.97 17.86
C ARG A 46 -4.21 -8.62 17.40
N ALA A 47 -3.22 -8.79 18.26
CA ALA A 47 -1.82 -8.54 17.91
C ALA A 47 -1.36 -9.45 16.75
N ASN A 48 -1.81 -10.70 16.73
CA ASN A 48 -1.54 -11.63 15.64
C ASN A 48 -2.25 -11.22 14.34
N GLN A 49 -3.50 -10.76 14.42
CA GLN A 49 -4.24 -10.26 13.26
C GLN A 49 -3.54 -9.04 12.62
N ASP A 50 -3.16 -8.04 13.42
CA ASP A 50 -2.44 -6.86 12.91
C ASP A 50 -1.12 -7.25 12.25
N ARG A 51 -0.41 -8.22 12.83
CA ARG A 51 0.83 -8.74 12.27
C ARG A 51 0.62 -9.46 10.93
N LEU A 52 -0.46 -10.23 10.78
CA LEU A 52 -0.81 -10.87 9.51
C LEU A 52 -1.18 -9.84 8.43
N ILE A 53 -1.95 -8.81 8.79
CA ILE A 53 -2.28 -7.70 7.88
C ILE A 53 -0.99 -7.00 7.44
N ALA A 54 -0.11 -6.63 8.37
CA ALA A 54 1.17 -6.00 8.06
C ALA A 54 2.06 -6.89 7.18
N GLN A 55 2.06 -8.20 7.38
CA GLN A 55 2.79 -9.16 6.54
C GLN A 55 2.25 -9.19 5.11
N ASN A 56 0.93 -9.21 4.93
CA ASN A 56 0.31 -9.20 3.61
C ASN A 56 0.57 -7.87 2.89
N LEU A 57 0.41 -6.74 3.58
CA LEU A 57 0.71 -5.41 3.03
C LEU A 57 2.18 -5.26 2.61
N ALA A 58 3.10 -5.85 3.39
CA ALA A 58 4.51 -5.83 3.06
C ALA A 58 4.81 -6.70 1.82
N ARG A 59 4.20 -7.89 1.70
CA ARG A 59 4.29 -8.73 0.48
C ARG A 59 3.73 -8.02 -0.75
N GLU A 60 2.55 -7.43 -0.63
CA GLU A 60 1.94 -6.63 -1.71
C GLU A 60 2.88 -5.50 -2.16
N GLY A 61 3.58 -4.85 -1.23
CA GLY A 61 4.59 -3.86 -1.58
C GLY A 61 5.72 -4.40 -2.46
N ILE A 62 6.13 -5.66 -2.29
CA ILE A 62 7.12 -6.29 -3.16
C ILE A 62 6.51 -6.61 -4.55
N GLU A 63 5.27 -7.12 -4.58
CA GLU A 63 4.55 -7.40 -5.83
C GLU A 63 4.36 -6.14 -6.68
N LEU A 64 4.07 -4.99 -6.06
CA LEU A 64 4.00 -3.70 -6.75
C LEU A 64 5.33 -3.35 -7.44
N VAL A 65 6.46 -3.62 -6.78
CA VAL A 65 7.78 -3.38 -7.39
C VAL A 65 8.04 -4.35 -8.54
N TYR A 66 7.60 -5.60 -8.42
CA TYR A 66 7.65 -6.56 -9.53
C TYR A 66 6.83 -6.10 -10.73
N ASP A 67 5.61 -5.62 -10.51
CA ASP A 67 4.72 -5.15 -11.57
C ASP A 67 5.29 -3.92 -12.30
N LEU A 68 5.80 -2.94 -11.55
CA LEU A 68 6.48 -1.77 -12.11
C LEU A 68 7.72 -2.18 -12.93
N ARG A 69 8.49 -3.11 -12.41
CA ARG A 69 9.69 -3.65 -13.06
C ARG A 69 9.34 -4.40 -14.34
N ASN A 70 8.31 -5.25 -14.31
CA ASN A 70 7.87 -6.02 -15.48
C ASN A 70 7.32 -5.08 -16.55
N SER A 71 6.55 -4.07 -16.16
CA SER A 71 6.09 -3.00 -17.05
C SER A 71 7.26 -2.27 -17.71
N ALA A 72 8.32 -1.94 -16.96
CA ALA A 72 9.53 -1.33 -17.54
C ALA A 72 10.29 -2.28 -18.46
N THR A 73 10.31 -3.58 -18.14
CA THR A 73 10.96 -4.62 -18.94
C THR A 73 10.26 -4.82 -20.30
N LEU A 74 8.93 -4.77 -20.32
CA LEU A 74 8.16 -4.82 -21.57
C LEU A 74 8.53 -3.66 -22.49
N VAL A 75 8.58 -2.43 -21.95
CA VAL A 75 8.98 -1.25 -22.73
C VAL A 75 10.45 -1.31 -23.16
N HIS A 76 11.35 -1.84 -22.34
CA HIS A 76 12.74 -2.09 -22.73
C HIS A 76 12.85 -3.08 -23.91
N THR A 77 11.97 -4.08 -23.97
CA THR A 77 11.95 -5.07 -25.05
C THR A 77 11.54 -4.43 -26.39
N GLU A 78 10.63 -3.47 -26.37
CA GLU A 78 10.22 -2.70 -27.54
C GLU A 78 11.25 -1.62 -27.92
N ASN A 79 11.86 -0.98 -26.92
CA ASN A 79 12.85 0.06 -27.08
C ASN A 79 14.04 -0.13 -26.11
N PRO A 80 15.15 -0.75 -26.58
CA PRO A 80 16.32 -1.03 -25.76
C PRO A 80 17.03 0.20 -25.20
N THR A 81 16.68 1.41 -25.66
CA THR A 81 17.24 2.67 -25.13
C THR A 81 16.63 3.06 -23.78
N VAL A 82 15.47 2.52 -23.42
CA VAL A 82 14.81 2.73 -22.13
C VAL A 82 15.43 1.78 -21.11
N ALA A 83 15.92 2.25 -19.97
CA ALA A 83 16.46 1.35 -18.95
C ALA A 83 15.39 0.41 -18.38
N TRP A 84 15.74 -0.85 -18.10
CA TRP A 84 14.83 -1.88 -17.57
C TRP A 84 14.23 -1.50 -16.21
N ASP A 85 14.86 -0.59 -15.47
CA ASP A 85 14.45 -0.09 -14.17
C ASP A 85 13.90 1.35 -14.23
N SER A 86 13.68 1.88 -15.44
CA SER A 86 13.28 3.28 -15.64
C SER A 86 11.99 3.66 -14.90
N TYR A 87 11.06 2.74 -14.69
CA TYR A 87 9.81 3.00 -13.95
C TYR A 87 9.96 2.89 -12.44
N LEU A 88 11.07 2.32 -11.95
CA LEU A 88 11.34 2.18 -10.52
C LEU A 88 11.94 3.46 -9.91
N TYR A 89 12.67 4.21 -10.73
CA TYR A 89 13.42 5.41 -10.31
C TYR A 89 12.96 6.68 -10.99
N LYS A 90 11.81 6.66 -11.67
CA LYS A 90 11.25 7.88 -12.25
C LYS A 90 10.81 8.80 -11.12
N SER A 91 11.77 9.56 -10.63
CA SER A 91 11.57 10.72 -9.77
C SER A 91 10.60 11.63 -10.50
N ILE A 92 9.48 11.93 -9.83
CA ILE A 92 8.61 13.09 -10.03
C ILE A 92 9.26 14.06 -11.00
N LEU A 93 8.89 13.96 -12.28
CA LEU A 93 9.30 14.96 -13.24
C LEU A 93 8.73 16.29 -12.72
N LYS A 94 9.51 17.34 -12.80
CA LYS A 94 9.00 18.70 -12.66
C LYS A 94 7.90 18.98 -13.69
N SER A 95 7.25 20.11 -13.45
CA SER A 95 6.10 20.71 -14.10
C SER A 95 6.41 20.86 -15.55
N GLY A 96 6.18 19.75 -16.25
CA GLY A 96 6.02 19.74 -17.67
C GLY A 96 4.62 20.23 -17.88
N VAL A 97 4.52 21.43 -18.45
CA VAL A 97 3.34 21.99 -19.11
C VAL A 97 2.46 20.83 -19.60
N VAL A 98 1.32 20.64 -18.92
CA VAL A 98 0.31 19.66 -19.33
C VAL A 98 -0.15 20.10 -20.71
N ASN A 99 -0.25 19.17 -21.66
CA ASN A 99 -0.86 19.51 -22.94
C ASN A 99 -2.35 19.78 -22.66
N PRO A 100 -2.86 21.02 -22.83
CA PRO A 100 -4.24 21.40 -22.47
C PRO A 100 -5.31 20.67 -23.31
N THR A 101 -4.88 19.78 -24.22
CA THR A 101 -5.77 18.93 -25.02
C THR A 101 -6.35 17.76 -24.23
N TYR A 102 -5.79 17.40 -23.08
CA TYR A 102 -6.18 16.20 -22.31
C TYR A 102 -7.02 16.47 -21.07
N ASP A 103 -7.36 17.74 -20.86
CA ASP A 103 -8.07 18.28 -19.73
C ASP A 103 -9.49 18.62 -20.21
N ILE A 104 -10.44 17.82 -19.73
CA ILE A 104 -11.79 17.67 -20.28
C ILE A 104 -12.88 17.89 -19.22
N GLY A 105 -12.52 18.04 -17.95
CA GLY A 105 -13.45 18.33 -16.87
C GLY A 105 -12.80 19.13 -15.75
N SER A 106 -13.60 19.96 -15.09
CA SER A 106 -13.16 20.72 -13.93
C SER A 106 -13.93 20.31 -12.68
N LEU A 107 -13.27 20.40 -11.52
CA LEU A 107 -13.92 20.24 -10.23
C LEU A 107 -14.67 21.54 -9.90
N ASP A 108 -15.99 21.48 -9.77
CA ASP A 108 -16.73 22.58 -9.13
C ASP A 108 -16.40 22.59 -7.63
N GLU A 109 -15.52 23.51 -7.22
CA GLU A 109 -15.05 23.67 -5.84
C GLU A 109 -16.19 23.86 -4.83
N ILE A 110 -17.39 24.29 -5.26
CA ILE A 110 -18.53 24.56 -4.39
C ILE A 110 -19.34 23.29 -4.13
N THR A 111 -19.50 22.44 -5.15
CA THR A 111 -20.36 21.24 -5.06
C THR A 111 -19.57 19.94 -4.94
N GLY A 112 -18.27 19.96 -5.25
CA GLY A 112 -17.43 18.76 -5.36
C GLY A 112 -17.85 17.86 -6.54
N ALA A 113 -18.68 18.36 -7.45
CA ALA A 113 -19.09 17.64 -8.64
C ALA A 113 -18.12 17.93 -9.79
N CYS A 114 -17.81 16.89 -10.57
CA CYS A 114 -17.06 17.05 -11.81
C CYS A 114 -18.01 17.57 -12.89
N THR A 115 -17.73 18.73 -13.43
CA THR A 115 -18.47 19.31 -14.55
C THR A 115 -17.62 19.21 -15.82
N ALA A 116 -18.26 19.12 -16.98
CA ALA A 116 -17.55 19.16 -18.27
C ALA A 116 -17.22 20.61 -18.69
N ASP A 117 -17.24 21.55 -17.75
CA ASP A 117 -17.16 23.00 -18.01
C ASP A 117 -15.70 23.43 -18.12
N GLY A 118 -15.07 23.02 -19.22
CA GLY A 118 -13.79 23.52 -19.71
C GLY A 118 -12.54 23.00 -18.99
N PRO A 119 -11.36 23.13 -19.64
CA PRO A 119 -10.09 22.69 -19.09
C PRO A 119 -9.66 23.53 -17.88
N ASP A 120 -9.20 22.90 -16.79
CA ASP A 120 -8.67 23.54 -15.58
C ASP A 120 -7.12 23.55 -15.45
N ASP A 121 -6.44 23.32 -16.57
CA ASP A 121 -5.01 23.07 -16.76
C ASP A 121 -4.45 21.92 -15.89
N SER A 122 -5.32 21.05 -15.40
CA SER A 122 -4.96 19.88 -14.61
C SER A 122 -5.54 18.62 -15.25
N LEU A 123 -4.85 17.49 -15.02
CA LEU A 123 -5.40 16.19 -15.35
C LEU A 123 -5.70 15.50 -14.03
N ASP A 124 -6.97 15.33 -13.71
CA ASP A 124 -7.44 14.84 -12.44
C ASP A 124 -8.53 13.75 -12.53
N ASP A 125 -9.10 13.40 -11.38
CA ASP A 125 -10.15 12.39 -11.28
C ASP A 125 -11.47 12.85 -11.94
N CYS A 126 -11.67 14.17 -12.07
CA CYS A 126 -12.83 14.71 -12.76
C CYS A 126 -12.77 14.51 -14.27
N ASP A 127 -11.59 14.60 -14.89
CA ASP A 127 -11.44 14.26 -16.29
C ASP A 127 -11.87 12.81 -16.57
N ILE A 128 -11.38 11.88 -15.75
CA ILE A 128 -11.68 10.45 -15.91
C ILE A 128 -13.17 10.20 -15.74
N LYS A 129 -13.80 10.81 -14.73
CA LYS A 129 -15.23 10.68 -14.46
C LYS A 129 -16.08 11.24 -15.59
N VAL A 130 -15.68 12.37 -16.16
CA VAL A 130 -16.38 12.98 -17.29
C VAL A 130 -16.34 12.06 -18.51
N LEU A 131 -15.18 11.46 -18.83
CA LEU A 131 -15.07 10.50 -19.94
C LEU A 131 -15.88 9.22 -19.70
N ILE A 132 -15.84 8.66 -18.48
CA ILE A 132 -16.61 7.46 -18.11
C ILE A 132 -18.12 7.73 -18.21
N LYS A 133 -18.58 8.89 -17.74
CA LYS A 133 -19.98 9.27 -17.79
C LYS A 133 -20.49 9.41 -19.23
N ALA A 134 -19.68 9.99 -20.12
CA ALA A 134 -20.00 10.07 -21.55
C ALA A 134 -20.08 8.67 -22.20
N LEU A 135 -19.13 7.78 -21.89
CA LEU A 135 -19.05 6.45 -22.50
C LEU A 135 -20.10 5.45 -22.01
N TYR A 136 -20.40 5.45 -20.70
CA TYR A 136 -21.15 4.36 -20.07
C TYR A 136 -22.51 4.79 -19.50
N GLU A 137 -22.69 6.08 -19.20
CA GLU A 137 -23.91 6.58 -18.54
C GLU A 137 -24.82 7.37 -19.48
N ASN A 138 -24.53 7.39 -20.79
CA ASN A 138 -25.17 8.27 -21.79
C ASN A 138 -25.11 9.75 -21.38
N GLY A 139 -24.04 10.15 -20.66
CA GLY A 139 -23.77 11.55 -20.38
C GLY A 139 -23.52 12.34 -21.67
N PRO A 140 -23.71 13.66 -21.65
CA PRO A 140 -23.29 14.50 -22.77
C PRO A 140 -21.77 14.38 -22.96
N TRP A 141 -21.33 14.29 -24.22
CA TRP A 141 -19.91 14.37 -24.55
C TRP A 141 -19.38 15.76 -24.18
N PRO A 142 -18.17 15.85 -23.59
CA PRO A 142 -17.48 17.13 -23.42
C PRO A 142 -17.36 17.88 -24.74
N ASP A 143 -17.57 19.18 -24.72
CA ASP A 143 -17.43 20.04 -25.91
C ASP A 143 -16.01 19.96 -26.52
N THR A 144 -15.02 19.62 -25.69
CA THR A 144 -13.61 19.40 -26.06
C THR A 144 -13.39 18.14 -26.90
N CYS A 145 -14.30 17.15 -26.88
CA CYS A 145 -14.17 15.93 -27.67
C CYS A 145 -14.36 16.16 -29.19
N GLY A 146 -14.82 17.34 -29.60
CA GLY A 146 -15.24 17.62 -30.97
C GLY A 146 -16.53 16.90 -31.35
N THR A 147 -17.30 17.45 -32.28
CA THR A 147 -18.58 16.85 -32.70
C THR A 147 -18.47 15.94 -33.93
N GLU A 148 -17.32 15.94 -34.62
CA GLU A 148 -17.11 15.22 -35.88
C GLU A 148 -15.78 14.44 -35.84
N PRO A 149 -15.73 13.20 -36.35
CA PRO A 149 -14.50 12.41 -36.41
C PRO A 149 -13.37 13.12 -37.18
N PRO A 150 -12.10 12.94 -36.77
CA PRO A 150 -11.68 12.19 -35.59
C PRO A 150 -11.91 13.02 -34.31
N TYR A 151 -12.47 12.39 -33.27
CA TYR A 151 -12.76 12.97 -31.95
C TYR A 151 -11.46 13.30 -31.19
N LEU A 152 -10.67 14.21 -31.75
CA LEU A 152 -9.26 14.45 -31.41
C LEU A 152 -9.02 14.86 -29.96
N GLY A 153 -10.05 15.30 -29.24
CA GLY A 153 -9.94 15.66 -27.82
C GLY A 153 -10.15 14.49 -26.85
N CYS A 154 -10.81 13.40 -27.26
CA CYS A 154 -11.20 12.30 -26.36
C CYS A 154 -10.81 10.90 -26.86
N ASP A 155 -10.22 10.81 -28.05
CA ASP A 155 -9.53 9.63 -28.59
C ASP A 155 -8.06 9.66 -28.14
N PHE A 156 -7.83 9.41 -26.85
CA PHE A 156 -6.54 9.53 -26.17
C PHE A 156 -5.51 8.53 -26.68
N ASP A 157 -5.96 7.35 -27.12
CA ASP A 157 -5.07 6.35 -27.72
C ASP A 157 -4.91 6.51 -29.25
N THR A 158 -5.57 7.52 -29.83
CA THR A 158 -5.57 7.85 -31.27
C THR A 158 -6.04 6.69 -32.17
N SER A 159 -6.92 5.82 -31.66
CA SER A 159 -7.46 4.67 -32.38
C SER A 159 -8.52 5.04 -33.43
N GLY A 160 -8.99 6.28 -33.43
CA GLY A 160 -10.08 6.78 -34.27
C GLY A 160 -11.46 6.53 -33.67
N SER A 161 -11.55 6.04 -32.43
CA SER A 161 -12.82 5.76 -31.75
C SER A 161 -12.71 5.92 -30.25
N VAL A 162 -13.58 6.75 -29.65
CA VAL A 162 -13.59 6.91 -28.18
C VAL A 162 -14.25 5.70 -27.52
N ASN A 163 -13.50 4.95 -26.72
CA ASN A 163 -13.92 3.71 -26.08
C ASN A 163 -13.18 3.46 -24.74
N ALA A 164 -13.31 2.25 -24.20
CA ALA A 164 -12.70 1.85 -22.92
C ALA A 164 -11.16 1.97 -22.91
N LEU A 165 -10.52 1.85 -24.07
CA LEU A 165 -9.08 1.97 -24.22
C LEU A 165 -8.61 3.41 -23.98
N ASP A 166 -9.41 4.40 -24.36
CA ASP A 166 -9.14 5.82 -24.08
C ASP A 166 -9.20 6.13 -22.59
N VAL A 167 -10.18 5.56 -21.87
CA VAL A 167 -10.26 5.65 -20.41
C VAL A 167 -9.05 4.98 -19.77
N THR A 168 -8.65 3.82 -20.27
CA THR A 168 -7.48 3.10 -19.76
C THR A 168 -6.20 3.91 -20.02
N PHE A 169 -6.09 4.55 -21.18
CA PHE A 169 -4.99 5.42 -21.54
C PHE A 169 -4.95 6.66 -20.65
N MET A 170 -6.10 7.32 -20.44
CA MET A 170 -6.24 8.44 -19.51
C MET A 170 -5.90 8.03 -18.09
N ILE A 171 -6.36 6.90 -17.60
CA ILE A 171 -6.05 6.40 -16.25
C ILE A 171 -4.55 6.13 -16.13
N ASN A 172 -3.94 5.49 -17.13
CA ASN A 172 -2.50 5.23 -17.14
C ASN A 172 -1.69 6.54 -17.22
N TYR A 173 -2.14 7.48 -18.04
CA TYR A 173 -1.52 8.80 -18.19
C TYR A 173 -1.74 9.68 -16.95
N PHE A 174 -2.92 9.61 -16.32
CA PHE A 174 -3.25 10.22 -15.05
C PHE A 174 -2.38 9.64 -13.95
N TYR A 175 -2.26 8.32 -13.81
CA TYR A 175 -1.32 7.71 -12.86
C TYR A 175 0.15 8.06 -13.17
N LYS A 176 0.47 8.36 -14.43
CA LYS A 176 1.79 8.83 -14.87
C LYS A 176 2.02 10.32 -14.60
N GLN A 177 0.98 11.17 -14.59
CA GLN A 177 1.00 12.64 -14.40
C GLN A 177 0.68 13.09 -12.96
N SER A 178 -0.22 12.43 -12.25
CA SER A 178 -0.43 12.57 -10.80
C SER A 178 0.79 12.09 -9.98
N TYR A 179 1.70 11.35 -10.62
CA TYR A 179 3.05 11.10 -10.13
C TYR A 179 3.99 12.32 -10.22
N ILE A 180 3.61 13.32 -11.01
CA ILE A 180 4.41 14.47 -11.42
C ILE A 180 3.88 15.76 -10.72
N TYR A 181 2.57 15.87 -10.42
CA TYR A 181 1.93 17.01 -9.76
C TYR A 181 0.97 16.62 -8.63
N ALA A 182 1.06 17.34 -7.51
CA ALA A 182 0.08 17.43 -6.41
C ALA A 182 0.10 16.34 -5.32
N PHE A 183 0.65 16.78 -4.17
CA PHE A 183 0.31 16.28 -2.85
C PHE A 183 -1.02 16.88 -2.39
N GLY A 184 -2.02 16.03 -2.22
CA GLY A 184 -3.26 16.30 -1.52
C GLY A 184 -3.72 15.13 -0.64
N GLY A 185 -2.78 14.34 -0.10
CA GLY A 185 -3.10 13.37 0.97
C GLY A 185 -2.80 11.89 0.75
N TYR A 186 -1.98 11.47 -0.21
CA TYR A 186 -1.44 10.09 -0.35
C TYR A 186 -0.05 10.15 -1.02
N PRO A 187 0.79 9.09 -0.95
CA PRO A 187 2.18 9.15 -0.46
C PRO A 187 3.27 9.64 -1.44
N VAL A 188 4.31 10.28 -0.86
CA VAL A 188 5.42 10.91 -1.60
C VAL A 188 6.45 9.84 -1.85
N ILE A 189 7.00 9.81 -3.07
CA ILE A 189 8.39 9.42 -3.26
C ILE A 189 9.27 10.60 -2.88
N ALA A 190 9.67 10.65 -1.62
CA ALA A 190 10.64 11.66 -1.17
C ALA A 190 12.05 11.21 -1.58
N THR A 191 12.60 11.82 -2.62
CA THR A 191 14.04 11.84 -2.94
C THR A 191 14.61 13.24 -2.64
N SER A 192 14.33 13.78 -1.46
CA SER A 192 14.92 15.08 -1.10
C SER A 192 16.30 14.90 -0.48
N VAL A 193 17.33 14.77 -1.33
CA VAL A 193 18.66 15.27 -0.96
C VAL A 193 18.95 16.43 -1.91
N PRO A 194 18.95 17.69 -1.42
CA PRO A 194 19.32 18.83 -2.27
C PRO A 194 20.74 18.62 -2.81
N GLY A 195 20.87 18.47 -4.14
CA GLY A 195 22.15 18.32 -4.84
C GLY A 195 22.51 16.90 -5.31
N ALA A 196 21.63 15.90 -5.13
CA ALA A 196 21.87 14.53 -5.57
C ALA A 196 21.33 14.24 -6.98
N SER A 197 22.19 13.75 -7.89
CA SER A 197 21.82 13.46 -9.28
C SER A 197 21.30 12.03 -9.53
N TYR A 198 21.17 11.17 -8.51
CA TYR A 198 20.55 9.83 -8.65
C TYR A 198 19.76 9.42 -7.38
N PRO A 199 18.62 8.70 -7.49
CA PRO A 199 17.63 8.65 -6.41
C PRO A 199 17.63 7.34 -5.62
N SER A 200 17.68 7.44 -4.30
CA SER A 200 17.11 6.46 -3.37
C SER A 200 15.59 6.68 -3.30
N ALA A 201 14.77 5.80 -3.85
CA ALA A 201 13.32 5.95 -3.81
C ALA A 201 12.74 5.36 -2.51
N LYS A 202 11.97 6.18 -1.79
CA LYS A 202 11.19 5.80 -0.60
C LYS A 202 9.71 5.99 -0.92
N MET A 203 8.93 4.92 -0.94
CA MET A 203 7.48 5.00 -1.16
C MET A 203 6.76 4.77 0.17
N ASP A 204 6.21 5.84 0.75
CA ASP A 204 5.36 5.71 1.93
C ASP A 204 3.96 5.22 1.50
N PHE A 205 3.12 4.66 2.37
CA PHE A 205 1.67 4.52 2.14
C PHE A 205 0.96 4.61 3.47
N ASN A 206 -0.17 5.32 3.48
CA ASN A 206 -1.02 5.47 4.67
C ASN A 206 -2.30 4.68 4.48
N PHE A 207 -2.48 3.62 5.26
CA PHE A 207 -3.73 2.88 5.30
C PHE A 207 -4.47 3.22 6.59
N THR A 208 -5.71 3.71 6.46
CA THR A 208 -6.60 3.94 7.59
C THR A 208 -7.77 2.96 7.47
N ALA A 209 -7.95 2.07 8.45
CA ALA A 209 -9.13 1.21 8.49
C ALA A 209 -10.33 2.03 9.00
N ILE A 210 -11.30 2.36 8.14
CA ILE A 210 -12.41 3.27 8.49
C ILE A 210 -13.67 2.48 8.88
N ASN A 211 -14.43 2.97 9.86
CA ASN A 211 -15.81 2.54 10.15
C ASN A 211 -16.80 3.50 9.48
N GLY A 212 -17.80 3.00 8.73
CA GLY A 212 -18.85 3.83 8.13
C GLY A 212 -20.00 3.04 7.47
N SER A 213 -21.17 3.69 7.33
CA SER A 213 -22.55 3.17 7.17
C SER A 213 -23.24 3.48 5.80
N SER A 214 -23.98 2.50 5.25
CA SER A 214 -24.98 2.37 4.12
C SER A 214 -25.75 3.58 3.50
N PRO A 215 -26.46 3.43 2.30
CA PRO A 215 -26.40 2.43 1.19
C PRO A 215 -26.39 3.08 -0.27
N PRO A 216 -26.74 2.43 -1.43
CA PRO A 216 -25.79 2.10 -2.51
C PRO A 216 -26.06 2.74 -3.90
N SER A 217 -24.99 3.02 -4.65
CA SER A 217 -24.98 3.10 -6.13
C SER A 217 -23.62 2.65 -6.66
N VAL A 218 -23.64 1.81 -7.71
CA VAL A 218 -22.45 1.17 -8.28
C VAL A 218 -21.71 2.17 -9.15
N ILE A 219 -20.52 2.57 -8.68
CA ILE A 219 -19.54 3.36 -9.43
C ILE A 219 -18.22 2.58 -9.34
N ILE A 220 -17.46 2.60 -10.43
CA ILE A 220 -16.34 1.70 -10.74
C ILE A 220 -15.07 2.07 -9.93
N ASP A 221 -15.21 2.19 -8.61
CA ASP A 221 -14.13 2.24 -7.59
C ASP A 221 -13.91 0.85 -6.95
N ASP A 222 -14.74 -0.14 -7.30
CA ASP A 222 -15.10 -1.23 -6.39
C ASP A 222 -14.20 -2.48 -6.40
N VAL A 223 -13.05 -2.45 -7.09
CA VAL A 223 -12.06 -3.56 -6.97
C VAL A 223 -11.26 -3.44 -5.65
N TRP A 224 -11.11 -2.23 -5.12
CA TRP A 224 -10.36 -1.96 -3.89
C TRP A 224 -11.22 -1.92 -2.62
N THR A 225 -12.53 -2.12 -2.75
CA THR A 225 -13.47 -1.93 -1.64
C THR A 225 -14.46 -3.07 -1.39
N ASP A 226 -14.34 -4.27 -1.98
CA ASP A 226 -15.28 -5.38 -1.69
C ASP A 226 -15.57 -5.50 -0.18
N PRO A 227 -16.77 -5.08 0.27
CA PRO A 227 -17.15 -5.08 1.68
C PRO A 227 -17.22 -6.49 2.25
N ARG A 228 -17.33 -7.52 1.40
CA ARG A 228 -17.39 -8.94 1.82
C ARG A 228 -16.08 -9.41 2.45
N SER A 229 -14.98 -8.68 2.28
CA SER A 229 -13.67 -8.99 2.86
C SER A 229 -13.40 -8.35 4.24
N ARG A 230 -14.34 -7.56 4.79
CA ARG A 230 -14.09 -6.73 5.98
C ARG A 230 -14.51 -7.44 7.27
N VAL A 231 -13.58 -7.51 8.22
CA VAL A 231 -13.78 -8.15 9.54
C VAL A 231 -13.89 -7.07 10.60
N TYR A 232 -15.02 -7.01 11.30
CA TYR A 232 -15.32 -6.03 12.35
C TYR A 232 -15.07 -6.63 13.73
N LEU A 233 -14.71 -5.81 14.71
CA LEU A 233 -14.49 -6.24 16.08
C LEU A 233 -15.39 -5.42 17.02
N TYR A 234 -16.41 -6.06 17.58
CA TYR A 234 -17.34 -5.44 18.53
C TYR A 234 -17.54 -6.34 19.73
N ASN A 235 -17.37 -5.79 20.94
CA ASN A 235 -17.61 -6.48 22.20
C ASN A 235 -16.95 -7.88 22.26
N ASN A 236 -15.68 -7.97 21.83
CA ASN A 236 -14.88 -9.20 21.73
C ASN A 236 -15.38 -10.27 20.73
N THR A 237 -16.33 -9.95 19.86
CA THR A 237 -16.79 -10.86 18.80
C THR A 237 -16.44 -10.28 17.44
N TYR A 238 -15.84 -11.10 16.58
CA TYR A 238 -15.61 -10.74 15.19
C TYR A 238 -16.91 -10.92 14.41
N THR A 239 -17.45 -9.84 13.87
CA THR A 239 -18.62 -9.89 13.00
C THR A 239 -18.15 -9.59 11.58
N GLN A 240 -18.65 -10.33 10.61
CA GLN A 240 -18.49 -10.00 9.20
C GLN A 240 -19.77 -9.28 8.77
N ASN A 241 -19.65 -8.07 8.22
CA ASN A 241 -20.75 -7.30 7.63
C ASN A 241 -21.86 -6.80 8.59
N VAL A 242 -21.61 -6.64 9.90
CA VAL A 242 -22.60 -6.09 10.84
C VAL A 242 -21.99 -5.01 11.73
N ILE A 243 -22.41 -3.76 11.54
CA ILE A 243 -22.05 -2.62 12.38
C ILE A 243 -23.15 -2.44 13.45
N PRO A 244 -22.81 -2.55 14.74
CA PRO A 244 -23.74 -2.25 15.82
C PRO A 244 -23.95 -0.74 15.95
N THR A 245 -25.21 -0.32 15.95
CA THR A 245 -25.59 1.09 16.06
C THR A 245 -25.21 1.66 17.43
N GLY A 246 -24.57 2.83 17.47
CA GLY A 246 -24.41 3.65 18.69
C GLY A 246 -23.02 3.77 19.33
N THR A 247 -21.91 3.42 18.64
CA THR A 247 -20.55 3.57 19.19
C THR A 247 -19.73 4.62 18.43
N SER A 248 -19.41 5.74 19.10
CA SER A 248 -18.69 6.90 18.53
C SER A 248 -17.17 6.87 18.72
N ASN A 249 -16.60 5.84 19.37
CA ASN A 249 -15.17 5.80 19.70
C ASN A 249 -14.50 4.51 19.21
N LEU A 250 -14.45 4.31 17.89
CA LEU A 250 -13.66 3.25 17.27
C LEU A 250 -12.31 3.82 16.85
N THR A 251 -11.24 3.42 17.55
CA THR A 251 -9.87 3.79 17.21
C THR A 251 -9.32 2.80 16.18
N SER A 252 -9.12 3.30 14.96
CA SER A 252 -8.52 2.55 13.85
C SER A 252 -7.02 2.36 14.03
N THR A 253 -6.51 1.15 13.78
CA THR A 253 -5.06 0.91 13.64
C THR A 253 -4.62 1.42 12.26
N LYS A 254 -3.71 2.40 12.25
CA LYS A 254 -3.09 2.91 11.01
C LYS A 254 -1.81 2.14 10.69
N PHE A 255 -1.71 1.68 9.44
CA PHE A 255 -0.51 1.03 8.94
C PHE A 255 0.24 1.99 8.01
N TYR A 256 1.54 2.07 8.21
CA TYR A 256 2.48 2.86 7.43
C TYR A 256 3.38 1.91 6.66
N ARG A 257 3.24 1.82 5.34
CA ARG A 257 4.14 1.03 4.49
C ARG A 257 5.25 1.92 3.97
N VAL A 258 6.47 1.40 3.89
CA VAL A 258 7.67 2.06 3.36
C VAL A 258 8.37 1.06 2.45
N ILE A 259 8.46 1.37 1.15
CA ILE A 259 9.24 0.57 0.20
C ILE A 259 10.56 1.31 -0.07
N ASN A 260 11.67 0.63 0.15
CA ASN A 260 13.02 1.12 -0.07
C ASN A 260 13.66 0.32 -1.20
N LEU A 261 14.22 1.01 -2.20
CA LEU A 261 14.89 0.39 -3.34
C LEU A 261 16.39 0.68 -3.29
N GLN A 262 17.21 -0.38 -3.28
CA GLN A 262 18.67 -0.29 -3.32
C GLN A 262 19.20 -0.91 -4.59
N SER A 263 20.11 -0.22 -5.30
CA SER A 263 20.72 -0.81 -6.49
C SER A 263 21.65 -1.97 -6.11
N VAL A 264 21.54 -3.08 -6.83
CA VAL A 264 22.46 -4.22 -6.75
C VAL A 264 23.37 -4.16 -7.96
N CYS A 265 24.65 -4.04 -7.70
CA CYS A 265 25.68 -3.83 -8.70
C CYS A 265 26.61 -5.05 -8.72
N ARG A 266 27.08 -5.45 -9.90
CA ARG A 266 27.99 -6.58 -10.11
C ARG A 266 29.13 -6.14 -11.01
N GLY A 267 30.36 -6.50 -10.66
CA GLY A 267 31.57 -6.11 -11.39
C GLY A 267 32.78 -6.95 -10.99
N THR A 268 33.96 -6.62 -11.50
CA THR A 268 35.23 -7.28 -11.13
C THR A 268 36.08 -6.35 -10.27
N HIS A 269 36.52 -6.84 -9.11
CA HIS A 269 37.44 -6.16 -8.20
C HIS A 269 38.55 -7.13 -7.79
N ASP A 270 39.81 -6.73 -7.93
CA ASP A 270 41.01 -7.54 -7.72
C ASP A 270 41.00 -8.87 -8.50
N GLY A 271 40.40 -8.86 -9.70
CA GLY A 271 40.25 -10.04 -10.54
C GLY A 271 39.16 -11.03 -10.08
N THR A 272 38.39 -10.68 -9.04
CA THR A 272 37.26 -11.48 -8.55
C THR A 272 35.94 -10.82 -8.86
N GLU A 273 34.96 -11.63 -9.24
CA GLU A 273 33.60 -11.15 -9.42
C GLU A 273 32.97 -10.82 -8.07
N THR A 274 32.47 -9.59 -7.93
CA THR A 274 31.87 -9.10 -6.70
C THR A 274 30.50 -8.49 -6.99
N ALA A 275 29.56 -8.72 -6.07
CA ALA A 275 28.26 -8.08 -6.06
C ALA A 275 28.16 -7.19 -4.83
N VAL A 276 27.69 -5.95 -5.01
CA VAL A 276 27.57 -4.98 -3.93
C VAL A 276 26.21 -4.31 -3.97
N VAL A 277 25.62 -4.13 -2.80
CA VAL A 277 24.36 -3.40 -2.64
C VAL A 277 24.69 -1.96 -2.27
N VAL A 278 24.21 -1.01 -3.08
CA VAL A 278 24.39 0.42 -2.81
C VAL A 278 23.54 0.81 -1.59
N PRO A 279 24.14 1.42 -0.54
CA PRO A 279 23.40 1.89 0.64
C PRO A 279 22.25 2.84 0.29
N LEU A 280 21.18 2.82 1.09
CA LEU A 280 20.00 3.68 0.85
C LEU A 280 20.30 5.18 0.92
N ASP A 281 21.30 5.57 1.71
CA ASP A 281 21.75 6.95 1.91
C ASP A 281 22.79 7.39 0.88
N SER A 282 23.18 6.49 -0.03
CA SER A 282 24.14 6.78 -1.08
C SER A 282 23.47 7.50 -2.25
N VAL A 283 24.01 8.66 -2.60
CA VAL A 283 23.70 9.41 -3.83
C VAL A 283 24.34 8.75 -5.07
N TYR A 284 25.23 7.80 -4.85
CA TYR A 284 26.07 7.21 -5.87
C TYR A 284 25.32 6.18 -6.72
N ASN A 285 25.52 6.24 -8.04
CA ASN A 285 25.26 5.12 -8.92
C ASN A 285 26.28 3.99 -8.66
N CYS A 286 26.15 2.84 -9.33
CA CYS A 286 27.07 1.71 -9.13
C CYS A 286 28.55 2.08 -9.33
N TYR A 287 28.86 2.91 -10.32
CA TYR A 287 30.22 3.34 -10.64
C TYR A 287 30.80 4.23 -9.53
N ASP A 288 30.08 5.29 -9.17
CA ASP A 288 30.54 6.23 -8.14
C ASP A 288 30.65 5.54 -6.78
N TYR A 289 29.78 4.55 -6.51
CA TYR A 289 29.84 3.77 -5.29
C TYR A 289 31.09 2.89 -5.27
N ALA A 290 31.43 2.22 -6.38
CA ALA A 290 32.67 1.46 -6.51
C ALA A 290 33.91 2.35 -6.26
N ILE A 291 33.95 3.56 -6.85
CA ILE A 291 35.03 4.53 -6.61
C ILE A 291 35.09 4.92 -5.13
N SER A 292 33.95 5.12 -4.47
CA SER A 292 33.90 5.41 -3.02
C SER A 292 34.46 4.29 -2.15
N GLN A 293 34.40 3.04 -2.64
CA GLN A 293 34.99 1.86 -2.02
C GLN A 293 36.45 1.64 -2.43
N SER A 294 37.12 2.66 -3.00
CA SER A 294 38.52 2.63 -3.45
C SER A 294 38.82 1.65 -4.59
N TRP A 295 37.83 1.29 -5.41
CA TRP A 295 38.08 0.55 -6.64
C TRP A 295 38.84 1.43 -7.63
N SER A 296 39.72 0.83 -8.44
CA SER A 296 40.33 1.56 -9.55
C SER A 296 39.28 1.99 -10.58
N VAL A 297 39.57 3.04 -11.35
CA VAL A 297 38.67 3.51 -12.44
C VAL A 297 38.38 2.39 -13.44
N SER A 298 39.36 1.55 -13.76
CA SER A 298 39.19 0.39 -14.64
C SER A 298 38.25 -0.67 -14.07
N GLU A 299 38.31 -0.94 -12.76
CA GLU A 299 37.43 -1.90 -12.10
C GLU A 299 36.01 -1.34 -11.95
N ALA A 300 35.90 -0.07 -11.52
CA ALA A 300 34.62 0.62 -11.44
C ALA A 300 33.92 0.68 -12.81
N ALA A 301 34.66 0.83 -13.93
CA ALA A 301 34.07 0.77 -15.25
C ALA A 301 33.48 -0.60 -15.63
N THR A 302 33.87 -1.68 -14.94
CA THR A 302 33.27 -3.01 -15.13
C THR A 302 31.96 -3.21 -14.36
N ILE A 303 31.68 -2.36 -13.38
CA ILE A 303 30.50 -2.52 -12.54
C ILE A 303 29.23 -2.14 -13.30
N LYS A 304 28.24 -3.01 -13.27
CA LYS A 304 26.93 -2.78 -13.87
C LYS A 304 25.85 -2.98 -12.84
N LYS A 305 24.76 -2.23 -12.97
CA LYS A 305 23.54 -2.50 -12.21
C LYS A 305 22.90 -3.76 -12.77
N VAL A 306 22.78 -4.79 -11.94
CA VAL A 306 22.20 -6.09 -12.32
C VAL A 306 20.90 -6.40 -11.61
N GLY A 307 20.51 -5.57 -10.64
CA GLY A 307 19.29 -5.79 -9.89
C GLY A 307 19.01 -4.69 -8.89
N ILE A 308 17.99 -4.94 -8.07
CA ILE A 308 17.52 -4.05 -7.02
C ILE A 308 17.17 -4.90 -5.80
N LEU A 309 17.65 -4.51 -4.63
CA LEU A 309 17.18 -5.03 -3.36
C LEU A 309 16.01 -4.17 -2.92
N THR A 310 14.83 -4.77 -2.90
CA THR A 310 13.59 -4.14 -2.46
C THR A 310 13.32 -4.51 -1.02
N THR A 311 13.15 -3.51 -0.16
CA THR A 311 12.72 -3.71 1.23
C THR A 311 11.36 -3.06 1.43
N SER A 312 10.32 -3.86 1.65
CA SER A 312 8.97 -3.40 1.99
C SER A 312 8.74 -3.54 3.50
N GLU A 313 8.68 -2.42 4.21
CA GLU A 313 8.51 -2.35 5.66
C GLU A 313 7.14 -1.76 6.01
N VAL A 314 6.37 -2.44 6.86
CA VAL A 314 5.09 -1.95 7.39
C VAL A 314 5.23 -1.71 8.88
N ARG A 315 4.92 -0.48 9.32
CA ARG A 315 4.92 -0.03 10.71
C ARG A 315 3.51 0.25 11.17
N TRP A 316 3.19 -0.08 12.42
CA TRP A 316 1.95 0.34 13.06
C TRP A 316 2.16 0.62 14.55
N PRO A 317 1.41 1.57 15.12
CA PRO A 317 1.51 1.88 16.53
C PRO A 317 0.86 0.78 17.38
N THR A 318 1.47 0.46 18.51
CA THR A 318 0.90 -0.33 19.61
C THR A 318 0.84 0.54 20.86
N ALA A 319 0.18 0.07 21.93
CA ALA A 319 0.02 0.83 23.17
C ALA A 319 1.35 1.26 23.83
N LEU A 320 2.46 0.58 23.53
CA LEU A 320 3.76 0.82 24.18
C LEU A 320 4.90 1.13 23.20
N SER A 321 4.76 0.81 21.91
CA SER A 321 5.83 0.93 20.91
C SER A 321 5.31 0.92 19.47
N SER A 322 6.15 1.21 18.48
CA SER A 322 5.85 0.85 17.09
C SER A 322 6.30 -0.59 16.82
N THR A 323 5.41 -1.40 16.26
CA THR A 323 5.79 -2.72 15.72
C THR A 323 6.06 -2.57 14.24
N LYS A 324 6.97 -3.40 13.72
CA LYS A 324 7.28 -3.44 12.29
C LYS A 324 7.42 -4.85 11.76
N VAL A 325 7.06 -5.01 10.48
CA VAL A 325 7.33 -6.20 9.67
C VAL A 325 8.05 -5.71 8.41
N ALA A 326 9.10 -6.40 7.99
CA ALA A 326 9.80 -6.11 6.75
C ALA A 326 9.96 -7.37 5.91
N TYR A 327 9.76 -7.25 4.60
CA TYR A 327 10.16 -8.23 3.60
C TYR A 327 11.26 -7.65 2.74
N GLN A 328 12.22 -8.49 2.38
CA GLN A 328 13.34 -8.13 1.52
C GLN A 328 13.42 -9.13 0.38
N GLU A 329 13.57 -8.61 -0.84
CA GLU A 329 13.71 -9.43 -2.02
C GLU A 329 14.66 -8.81 -3.03
N TYR A 330 15.48 -9.66 -3.65
CA TYR A 330 16.39 -9.28 -4.71
C TYR A 330 15.69 -9.49 -6.06
N ILE A 331 15.50 -8.39 -6.79
CA ILE A 331 14.88 -8.39 -8.11
C ILE A 331 15.99 -8.13 -9.14
N TYR A 332 16.38 -9.17 -9.87
CA TYR A 332 17.47 -9.10 -10.86
C TYR A 332 16.95 -8.82 -12.26
N ASP A 333 17.74 -8.11 -13.05
CA ASP A 333 17.58 -8.01 -14.49
C ASP A 333 17.96 -9.33 -15.16
N TRP A 334 16.98 -10.10 -15.63
CA TRP A 334 17.22 -11.39 -16.28
C TRP A 334 17.63 -11.24 -17.75
N ILE A 335 17.49 -10.04 -18.34
CA ILE A 335 17.86 -9.81 -19.74
C ILE A 335 19.37 -9.66 -19.88
N ASN A 336 20.01 -9.01 -18.91
CA ASN A 336 21.44 -8.68 -18.94
C ASN A 336 22.30 -9.56 -17.99
N PHE A 337 21.77 -10.69 -17.52
CA PHE A 337 22.42 -11.54 -16.51
C PHE A 337 23.51 -12.48 -17.05
#